data_AF-A0A292RXR7-F1
#
_entry.id   AF-A0A292RXR7-F1
#
_cell.length_a   1.000
_cell.length_b   1.000
_cell.length_c   1.000
_cell.angle_alpha   90.00
_cell.angle_beta   90.00
_cell.angle_gamma   90.00
#
_symmetry.space_group_name_H-M   'P 1'
#
loop_
_entity.id
_entity.type
_entity.pdbx_description
1 polymer ?
#
loop_
_entity_poly.entity_id
_entity_poly.type
_entity_poly.pdbx_seq_one_letter_code
_entity_poly.pdbx_strand_id
1 'polypeptide(L)'
;MLKERGIKSLSLSDKTKTKVKSGDELLTLLSNMSTFYKSYNNPILNIIPAVVLRGLIRSDVKPEDFEDQAKMNEVIAYLSHYLKDHAENYNIEEAKNYEVSLKYNPENAKYSIQLDLFENEHEFITSNIIKSNEFKRLKNSYPLIRDFLIEEEKMLILETENGEVEITSFEQLQKLVDDRGQKGLTIQRFKGLGEMMPQQLWETTMDPETRTLLKVNIEDAMMCDQLFDILMGDKVEPRRDFIESNAVYATNIDT
;
A
#
# COMPACT_ATOMS: atom_id res chain seq x y z
N MET A 1 2.57 -4.91 -18.48
CA MET A 1 3.62 -4.55 -19.47
C MET A 1 5.01 -4.25 -18.87
N LEU A 2 5.26 -3.12 -18.18
CA LEU A 2 6.63 -2.83 -17.68
C LEU A 2 7.11 -3.84 -16.62
N LYS A 3 6.27 -4.15 -15.64
CA LYS A 3 6.58 -5.17 -14.62
C LYS A 3 6.75 -6.56 -15.22
N GLU A 4 5.86 -6.97 -16.13
CA GLU A 4 5.98 -8.24 -16.89
C GLU A 4 7.31 -8.35 -17.64
N ARG A 5 7.76 -7.26 -18.27
CA ARG A 5 9.07 -7.22 -18.93
C ARG A 5 10.21 -7.29 -17.91
N GLY A 6 10.09 -6.59 -16.80
CA GLY A 6 11.08 -6.55 -15.72
C GLY A 6 11.33 -7.92 -15.07
N ILE A 7 10.27 -8.71 -14.89
CA ILE A 7 10.35 -10.06 -14.30
C ILE A 7 10.75 -11.17 -15.26
N LYS A 8 10.95 -10.86 -16.55
CA LYS A 8 11.32 -11.87 -17.53
C LYS A 8 12.64 -12.52 -17.12
N SER A 9 12.62 -13.85 -17.06
CA SER A 9 13.75 -14.69 -16.62
C SER A 9 14.20 -14.43 -15.17
N LEU A 10 13.31 -13.98 -14.29
CA LEU A 10 13.57 -13.84 -12.86
C LEU A 10 12.89 -14.95 -12.04
N SER A 11 13.57 -15.41 -11.00
CA SER A 11 13.01 -16.20 -9.90
C SER A 11 13.33 -15.52 -8.58
N LEU A 12 12.31 -15.36 -7.73
CA LEU A 12 12.48 -14.91 -6.35
C LEU A 12 12.36 -16.12 -5.43
N SER A 13 13.33 -16.29 -4.54
CA SER A 13 13.37 -17.37 -3.57
C SER A 13 13.62 -16.88 -2.15
N ASP A 14 13.19 -17.70 -1.19
CA ASP A 14 13.57 -17.54 0.21
C ASP A 14 15.07 -17.83 0.40
N LYS A 15 15.62 -17.47 1.56
CA LYS A 15 17.04 -17.68 1.87
C LYS A 15 17.49 -19.14 1.72
N THR A 16 16.59 -20.10 1.96
CA THR A 16 16.91 -21.53 1.87
C THR A 16 16.63 -22.14 0.50
N LYS A 17 16.13 -21.34 -0.45
CA LYS A 17 15.69 -21.76 -1.80
C LYS A 17 14.67 -22.90 -1.79
N THR A 18 13.90 -23.03 -0.72
CA THR A 18 12.83 -24.03 -0.61
C THR A 18 11.55 -23.58 -1.31
N LYS A 19 11.31 -22.26 -1.35
CA LYS A 19 10.16 -21.64 -1.99
C LYS A 19 10.65 -20.73 -3.09
N VAL A 20 10.20 -20.98 -4.32
CA VAL A 20 10.60 -20.20 -5.50
C VAL A 20 9.36 -19.76 -6.25
N LYS A 21 9.33 -18.49 -6.66
CA LYS A 21 8.28 -17.90 -7.50
C LYS A 21 8.88 -17.29 -8.75
N SER A 22 8.32 -17.61 -9.91
CA SER A 22 8.76 -17.13 -11.23
C SER A 22 7.56 -16.86 -12.14
N GLY A 23 7.77 -16.13 -13.23
CA GLY A 23 6.73 -15.84 -14.22
C GLY A 23 5.50 -15.15 -13.61
N ASP A 24 4.30 -15.65 -13.95
CA ASP A 24 3.03 -15.05 -13.51
C ASP A 24 2.82 -15.11 -11.99
N GLU A 25 3.38 -16.12 -11.32
CA GLU A 25 3.31 -16.20 -9.87
C GLU A 25 4.15 -15.10 -9.20
N LEU A 26 5.32 -14.79 -9.77
CA LEU A 26 6.16 -13.68 -9.33
C LEU A 26 5.46 -12.33 -9.60
N LEU A 27 4.80 -12.18 -10.75
CA LEU A 27 4.03 -10.97 -11.05
C LEU A 27 2.94 -10.73 -10.01
N THR A 28 2.19 -11.79 -9.68
CA THR A 28 1.11 -11.76 -8.69
C THR A 28 1.67 -11.44 -7.31
N LEU A 29 2.77 -12.09 -6.92
CA LEU A 29 3.46 -11.82 -5.66
C LEU A 29 3.90 -10.36 -5.56
N LEU A 30 4.59 -9.81 -6.56
CA LEU A 30 5.04 -8.42 -6.58
C LEU A 30 3.87 -7.42 -6.54
N SER A 31 2.74 -7.75 -7.16
CA SER A 31 1.52 -6.93 -7.07
C SER A 31 0.96 -6.90 -5.64
N ASN A 32 0.90 -8.06 -4.99
CA ASN A 32 0.46 -8.18 -3.61
C ASN A 32 1.43 -7.51 -2.63
N MET A 33 2.74 -7.67 -2.82
CA MET A 33 3.77 -6.97 -2.04
C MET A 33 3.63 -5.46 -2.22
N SER A 34 3.49 -4.97 -3.44
CA SER A 34 3.29 -3.53 -3.71
C SER A 34 2.05 -3.00 -2.99
N THR A 35 0.95 -3.76 -3.01
CA THR A 35 -0.28 -3.40 -2.28
C THR A 35 -0.05 -3.36 -0.78
N PHE A 36 0.65 -4.36 -0.24
CA PHE A 36 1.00 -4.44 1.18
C PHE A 36 1.87 -3.26 1.62
N TYR A 37 3.03 -3.05 0.98
CA TYR A 37 3.97 -2.00 1.36
C TYR A 37 3.42 -0.58 1.17
N LYS A 38 2.57 -0.36 0.15
CA LYS A 38 1.86 0.92 -0.01
C LYS A 38 0.83 1.17 1.09
N SER A 39 0.06 0.14 1.46
CA SER A 39 -0.93 0.26 2.52
C SER A 39 -0.25 0.45 3.88
N TYR A 40 0.87 -0.24 4.10
CA TYR A 40 1.70 -0.11 5.31
C TYR A 40 2.28 1.30 5.47
N ASN A 41 2.87 1.86 4.41
CA ASN A 41 3.45 3.21 4.42
C ASN A 41 2.38 4.33 4.39
N ASN A 42 1.09 4.02 4.47
CA ASN A 42 0.03 5.02 4.52
C ASN A 42 0.08 5.79 5.86
N PRO A 43 -0.13 7.11 5.89
CA PRO A 43 -0.11 7.90 7.12
C PRO A 43 -0.99 7.38 8.26
N ILE A 44 -2.11 6.71 7.94
CA ILE A 44 -3.03 6.14 8.94
C ILE A 44 -2.41 4.95 9.68
N LEU A 45 -1.57 4.15 9.00
CA LEU A 45 -1.04 2.89 9.51
C LEU A 45 0.43 2.98 9.88
N ASN A 46 1.19 3.90 9.29
CA ASN A 46 2.62 4.07 9.53
C ASN A 46 2.96 4.46 10.99
N ILE A 47 1.96 4.89 11.76
CA ILE A 47 2.06 5.17 13.19
C ILE A 47 2.19 3.86 14.00
N ILE A 48 1.70 2.74 13.46
CA ILE A 48 1.72 1.43 14.12
C ILE A 48 2.90 0.62 13.56
N PRO A 49 3.82 0.10 14.40
CA PRO A 49 4.92 -0.74 13.94
C PRO A 49 4.45 -1.96 13.14
N ALA A 50 5.20 -2.32 12.09
CA ALA A 50 4.88 -3.44 11.20
C ALA A 50 4.58 -4.75 11.94
N VAL A 51 5.36 -5.05 12.99
CA VAL A 51 5.18 -6.26 13.80
C VAL A 51 3.81 -6.30 14.48
N VAL A 52 3.33 -5.16 14.99
CA VAL A 52 2.01 -5.07 15.64
C VAL A 52 0.90 -5.21 14.61
N LEU A 53 1.02 -4.56 13.45
CA LEU A 53 0.04 -4.72 12.35
C LEU A 53 -0.08 -6.18 11.89
N ARG A 54 1.04 -6.90 11.77
CA ARG A 54 1.03 -8.33 11.46
C ARG A 54 0.33 -9.13 12.56
N GLY A 55 0.62 -8.82 13.83
CA GLY A 55 -0.07 -9.41 14.98
C GLY A 55 -1.59 -9.23 14.91
N LEU A 56 -2.06 -8.02 14.59
CA LEU A 56 -3.48 -7.70 14.44
C LEU A 56 -4.14 -8.47 13.28
N ILE A 57 -3.43 -8.64 12.17
CA ILE A 57 -3.94 -9.43 11.04
C ILE A 57 -4.08 -10.91 11.44
N ARG A 58 -3.11 -11.44 12.19
CA ARG A 58 -3.10 -12.85 12.62
C ARG A 58 -4.07 -13.15 13.77
N SER A 59 -4.36 -12.16 14.61
CA SER A 59 -5.37 -12.30 15.66
C SER A 59 -6.80 -12.35 15.12
N ASP A 60 -6.99 -12.12 13.81
CA ASP A 60 -8.28 -12.03 13.12
C ASP A 60 -9.28 -11.09 13.81
N VAL A 61 -8.79 -10.01 14.42
CA VAL A 61 -9.64 -9.07 15.16
C VAL A 61 -10.66 -8.42 14.22
N LYS A 62 -11.90 -8.35 14.68
CA LYS A 62 -13.02 -7.75 13.98
C LYS A 62 -13.44 -6.44 14.63
N PRO A 63 -14.05 -5.50 13.87
CA PRO A 63 -14.49 -4.24 14.46
C PRO A 63 -15.51 -4.39 15.58
N GLU A 64 -16.31 -5.46 15.57
CA GLU A 64 -17.31 -5.77 16.58
C GLU A 64 -16.68 -6.24 17.89
N ASP A 65 -15.47 -6.82 17.84
CA ASP A 65 -14.78 -7.31 19.04
C ASP A 65 -14.44 -6.16 20.01
N PHE A 66 -14.29 -4.93 19.52
CA PHE A 66 -14.03 -3.74 20.35
C PHE A 66 -15.19 -3.35 21.27
N GLU A 67 -16.33 -4.04 21.20
CA GLU A 67 -17.47 -3.89 22.11
C GLU A 67 -17.50 -4.99 23.20
N ASP A 68 -16.68 -6.04 23.06
CA ASP A 68 -16.62 -7.19 23.97
C ASP A 68 -15.28 -7.26 24.73
N GLN A 69 -15.34 -7.10 26.05
CA GLN A 69 -14.16 -7.12 26.93
C GLN A 69 -13.41 -8.46 26.90
N ALA A 70 -14.15 -9.58 26.88
CA ALA A 70 -13.54 -10.91 26.94
C ALA A 70 -12.76 -11.18 25.65
N LYS A 71 -13.35 -10.85 24.49
CA LYS A 71 -12.70 -10.95 23.18
C LYS A 71 -11.46 -10.06 23.08
N MET A 72 -11.55 -8.81 23.54
CA MET A 72 -10.39 -7.91 23.51
C MET A 72 -9.25 -8.38 24.42
N ASN A 73 -9.57 -8.98 25.57
CA ASN A 73 -8.54 -9.60 26.42
C ASN A 73 -7.87 -10.80 25.75
N GLU A 74 -8.61 -11.64 25.01
CA GLU A 74 -8.04 -12.72 24.20
C GLU A 74 -7.08 -12.17 23.13
N VAL A 75 -7.49 -11.11 22.42
CA VAL A 75 -6.66 -10.45 21.40
C VAL A 75 -5.40 -9.86 22.00
N ILE A 76 -5.48 -9.18 23.15
CA ILE A 76 -4.31 -8.60 23.82
C ILE A 76 -3.35 -9.68 24.33
N ALA A 77 -3.88 -10.77 24.90
CA ALA A 77 -3.06 -11.89 25.32
C ALA A 77 -2.31 -12.51 24.12
N TYR A 78 -2.98 -12.66 22.98
CA TYR A 78 -2.37 -13.11 21.74
C TYR A 78 -1.29 -12.15 21.26
N LEU A 79 -1.57 -10.85 21.18
CA LEU A 79 -0.63 -9.84 20.71
C LEU A 79 0.61 -9.75 21.62
N SER A 80 0.43 -9.78 22.94
CA SER A 80 1.54 -9.77 23.89
C SER A 80 2.45 -10.99 23.72
N HIS A 81 1.87 -12.18 23.53
CA HIS A 81 2.64 -13.39 23.25
C HIS A 81 3.34 -13.32 21.89
N TYR A 82 2.64 -12.87 20.85
CA TYR A 82 3.15 -12.71 19.48
C TYR A 82 4.36 -11.76 19.43
N LEU A 83 4.26 -10.60 20.10
CA LEU A 83 5.34 -9.61 20.13
C LEU A 83 6.59 -10.16 20.82
N LYS A 84 6.45 -10.87 21.94
CA LYS A 84 7.57 -11.51 22.64
C LYS A 84 8.25 -12.58 21.79
N ASP A 85 7.46 -13.49 21.21
CA ASP A 85 7.98 -14.57 20.36
C ASP A 85 8.71 -14.00 19.13
N HIS A 86 8.13 -13.01 18.47
CA HIS A 86 8.76 -12.40 17.30
C HIS A 86 10.00 -11.56 17.65
N ALA A 87 10.05 -10.94 18.82
CA ALA A 87 11.23 -10.21 19.28
C ALA A 87 12.43 -11.14 19.55
N GLU A 88 12.17 -12.34 20.08
CA GLU A 88 13.19 -13.36 20.35
C GLU A 88 13.64 -14.07 19.07
N ASN A 89 12.70 -14.47 18.20
CA ASN A 89 12.99 -15.29 17.03
C ASN A 89 13.55 -14.49 15.83
N TYR A 90 13.12 -13.23 15.65
CA TYR A 90 13.49 -12.42 14.48
C TYR A 90 14.54 -11.34 14.79
N ASN A 91 14.97 -11.22 16.04
CA ASN A 91 15.97 -10.25 16.50
C ASN A 91 15.58 -8.79 16.21
N ILE A 92 14.28 -8.49 16.33
CA ILE A 92 13.74 -7.12 16.26
C ILE A 92 13.86 -6.53 17.67
N GLU A 93 14.96 -5.85 17.96
CA GLU A 93 15.24 -5.30 19.31
C GLU A 93 14.12 -4.37 19.80
N GLU A 94 13.50 -3.63 18.87
CA GLU A 94 12.44 -2.67 19.16
C GLU A 94 11.15 -3.35 19.67
N ALA A 95 10.87 -4.58 19.19
CA ALA A 95 9.66 -5.31 19.57
C ALA A 95 9.67 -5.79 21.03
N LYS A 96 10.85 -5.89 21.67
CA LYS A 96 10.97 -6.28 23.09
C LYS A 96 10.37 -5.26 24.04
N ASN A 97 10.31 -4.00 23.60
CA ASN A 97 9.87 -2.88 24.43
C ASN A 97 8.41 -2.49 24.18
N TYR A 98 7.73 -3.16 23.25
CA TYR A 98 6.32 -2.89 22.96
C TYR A 98 5.42 -3.64 23.92
N GLU A 99 4.61 -2.89 24.66
CA GLU A 99 3.56 -3.44 25.52
C GLU A 99 2.19 -3.12 24.96
N VAL A 100 1.24 -4.04 25.13
CA VAL A 100 -0.14 -3.87 24.68
C VAL A 100 -1.06 -4.01 25.88
N SER A 101 -1.95 -3.04 26.06
CA SER A 101 -2.91 -3.02 27.16
C SER A 101 -4.31 -2.62 26.69
N LEU A 102 -5.32 -2.96 27.50
CA LEU A 102 -6.71 -2.70 27.17
C LEU A 102 -7.14 -1.38 27.79
N LYS A 103 -7.71 -0.48 26.98
CA LYS A 103 -8.30 0.76 27.48
C LYS A 103 -9.75 0.87 27.08
N TYR A 104 -10.63 1.05 28.08
CA TYR A 104 -12.05 1.30 27.88
C TYR A 104 -12.32 2.79 27.74
N ASN A 105 -13.09 3.17 26.73
CA ASN A 105 -13.58 4.53 26.55
C ASN A 105 -15.07 4.61 26.95
N PRO A 106 -15.40 5.33 28.03
CA PRO A 106 -16.77 5.42 28.54
C PRO A 106 -17.71 6.23 27.64
N GLU A 107 -17.20 7.13 26.80
CA GLU A 107 -18.04 8.03 25.98
C GLU A 107 -18.73 7.31 24.83
N ASN A 108 -18.07 6.31 24.24
CA ASN A 108 -18.58 5.54 23.11
C ASN A 108 -18.81 4.06 23.45
N ALA A 109 -18.64 3.67 24.71
CA ALA A 109 -18.74 2.30 25.21
C ALA A 109 -17.89 1.29 24.43
N LYS A 110 -16.70 1.70 23.99
CA LYS A 110 -15.79 0.86 23.20
C LYS A 110 -14.44 0.69 23.88
N TYR A 111 -13.85 -0.46 23.64
CA TYR A 111 -12.47 -0.74 23.97
C TYR A 111 -11.54 -0.19 22.88
N SER A 112 -10.28 -0.03 23.25
CA SER A 112 -9.17 0.32 22.37
C SER A 112 -7.93 -0.45 22.84
N ILE A 113 -7.08 -0.83 21.89
CA ILE A 113 -5.78 -1.43 22.21
C ILE A 113 -4.81 -0.27 22.36
N GLN A 114 -4.28 -0.09 23.56
CA GLN A 114 -3.21 0.84 23.81
C GLN A 114 -1.89 0.12 23.52
N LEU A 115 -1.09 0.69 22.62
CA LEU A 115 0.24 0.24 22.27
C LEU A 115 1.24 1.20 22.89
N ASP A 116 2.03 0.70 23.82
CA ASP A 116 3.08 1.45 24.49
C ASP A 116 4.39 1.24 23.70
N LEU A 117 4.89 2.33 23.10
CA LEU A 117 6.11 2.38 22.31
C LEU A 117 7.30 2.85 23.18
N PHE A 118 8.46 3.04 22.56
CA PHE A 118 9.64 3.58 23.25
C PHE A 118 9.41 5.04 23.71
N GLU A 119 10.14 5.51 24.73
CA GLU A 119 10.08 6.91 25.23
C GLU A 119 8.72 7.40 25.77
N ASN A 120 7.85 6.51 26.27
CA ASN A 120 6.49 6.85 26.74
C ASN A 120 5.58 7.41 25.63
N GLU A 121 5.83 7.09 24.37
CA GLU A 121 4.84 7.28 23.30
C GLU A 121 3.78 6.17 23.37
N HIS A 122 2.52 6.55 23.21
CA HIS A 122 1.39 5.63 23.32
C HIS A 122 0.45 5.84 22.14
N GLU A 123 0.12 4.76 21.45
CA GLU A 123 -0.77 4.78 20.29
C GLU A 123 -2.04 4.00 20.56
N PHE A 124 -3.18 4.53 20.11
CA PHE A 124 -4.48 3.91 20.31
C PHE A 124 -5.01 3.28 19.04
N ILE A 125 -5.06 1.95 19.03
CA ILE A 125 -5.69 1.20 17.95
C ILE A 125 -7.18 1.06 18.28
N THR A 126 -8.01 1.65 17.42
CA THR A 126 -9.47 1.65 17.54
C THR A 126 -10.12 0.83 16.43
N SER A 127 -11.43 0.56 16.55
CA SER A 127 -12.21 -0.12 15.52
C SER A 127 -12.12 0.56 14.14
N ASN A 128 -11.85 1.86 14.09
CA ASN A 128 -11.75 2.62 12.83
C ASN A 128 -10.55 2.19 12.00
N ILE A 129 -9.44 1.85 12.65
CA ILE A 129 -8.24 1.34 11.98
C ILE A 129 -8.56 0.01 11.31
N ILE A 130 -9.24 -0.89 12.02
CA ILE A 130 -9.65 -2.21 11.49
C ILE A 130 -10.68 -2.07 10.36
N LYS A 131 -11.58 -1.08 10.44
CA LYS A 131 -12.56 -0.77 9.39
C LYS A 131 -11.94 -0.12 8.14
N SER A 132 -10.77 0.49 8.27
CA SER A 132 -10.12 1.25 7.19
C SER A 132 -9.87 0.38 5.95
N ASN A 133 -9.94 0.99 4.78
CA ASN A 133 -9.66 0.30 3.52
C ASN A 133 -8.20 -0.17 3.45
N GLU A 134 -7.27 0.58 4.04
CA GLU A 134 -5.85 0.22 4.07
C GLU A 134 -5.60 -1.03 4.93
N PHE A 135 -6.22 -1.13 6.11
CA PHE A 135 -6.09 -2.34 6.93
C PHE A 135 -6.71 -3.56 6.23
N LYS A 136 -7.85 -3.40 5.55
CA LYS A 136 -8.46 -4.49 4.75
C LYS A 136 -7.53 -4.95 3.62
N ARG A 137 -6.87 -4.02 2.93
CA ARG A 137 -5.86 -4.34 1.88
C ARG A 137 -4.68 -5.10 2.47
N LEU A 138 -4.17 -4.69 3.64
CA LEU A 138 -3.12 -5.42 4.35
C LEU A 138 -3.57 -6.83 4.74
N LYS A 139 -4.75 -6.97 5.35
CA LYS A 139 -5.33 -8.25 5.78
C LYS A 139 -5.45 -9.25 4.63
N ASN A 140 -5.81 -8.77 3.43
CA ASN A 140 -5.95 -9.62 2.25
C ASN A 140 -4.62 -9.96 1.58
N SER A 141 -3.65 -9.03 1.57
CA SER A 141 -2.35 -9.22 0.91
C SER A 141 -1.34 -10.00 1.77
N TYR A 142 -1.37 -9.82 3.10
CA TYR A 142 -0.41 -10.44 4.02
C TYR A 142 -0.30 -11.97 3.87
N PRO A 143 -1.40 -12.76 3.84
CA PRO A 143 -1.30 -14.22 3.67
C PRO A 143 -0.63 -14.65 2.37
N LEU A 144 -0.77 -13.85 1.30
CA LEU A 144 -0.25 -14.14 -0.03
C LEU A 144 1.25 -13.86 -0.15
N ILE A 145 1.77 -12.96 0.69
CA ILE A 145 3.19 -12.55 0.65
C ILE A 145 4.01 -13.08 1.83
N ARG A 146 3.35 -13.67 2.85
CA ARG A 146 3.98 -14.07 4.11
C ARG A 146 5.26 -14.88 3.93
N ASP A 147 5.22 -15.83 2.99
CA ASP A 147 6.33 -16.72 2.68
C ASP A 147 7.56 -16.02 2.06
N PHE A 148 7.39 -14.77 1.61
CA PHE A 148 8.39 -13.91 1.00
C PHE A 148 8.45 -12.56 1.71
N LEU A 149 8.07 -12.51 2.99
CA LEU A 149 8.10 -11.28 3.75
C LEU A 149 9.54 -10.99 4.19
N ILE A 150 10.10 -9.90 3.68
CA ILE A 150 11.52 -9.56 3.85
C ILE A 150 11.85 -9.28 5.33
N GLU A 151 10.91 -8.73 6.09
CA GLU A 151 11.06 -8.46 7.52
C GLU A 151 11.22 -9.75 8.36
N GLU A 152 10.66 -10.88 7.91
CA GLU A 152 10.78 -12.17 8.59
C GLU A 152 11.99 -12.96 8.06
N GLU A 153 12.20 -13.01 6.74
CA GLU A 153 13.30 -13.75 6.11
C GLU A 153 14.66 -13.04 6.18
N LYS A 154 14.69 -11.75 6.52
CA LYS A 154 15.83 -10.80 6.50
C LYS A 154 16.43 -10.54 5.11
N MET A 155 16.40 -11.53 4.24
CA MET A 155 16.87 -11.46 2.87
C MET A 155 16.11 -12.44 1.97
N LEU A 156 15.86 -12.03 0.75
CA LEU A 156 15.40 -12.89 -0.34
C LEU A 156 16.49 -12.97 -1.40
N ILE A 157 16.47 -14.05 -2.18
CA ILE A 157 17.42 -14.25 -3.27
C ILE A 157 16.66 -14.05 -4.58
N LEU A 158 17.13 -13.10 -5.39
CA LEU A 158 16.64 -12.88 -6.73
C LEU A 158 17.63 -13.47 -7.73
N GLU A 159 17.25 -14.56 -8.36
CA GLU A 159 18.04 -15.19 -9.42
C GLU A 159 17.74 -14.49 -10.75
N THR A 160 18.82 -14.08 -11.43
CA THR A 160 18.78 -13.42 -12.73
C THR A 160 19.66 -14.19 -13.72
N GLU A 161 19.52 -13.90 -15.01
CA GLU A 161 20.41 -14.45 -16.06
C GLU A 161 21.90 -14.16 -15.82
N ASN A 162 22.23 -13.13 -15.05
CA ASN A 162 23.61 -12.69 -14.79
C ASN A 162 24.13 -13.11 -13.40
N GLY A 163 23.37 -13.91 -12.64
CA GLY A 163 23.71 -14.33 -11.29
C GLY A 163 22.64 -14.00 -10.25
N GLU A 164 22.97 -14.24 -8.99
CA GLU A 164 22.07 -14.09 -7.84
C GLU A 164 22.29 -12.72 -7.17
N VAL A 165 21.19 -12.08 -6.79
CA VAL A 165 21.18 -10.79 -6.10
C VAL A 165 20.44 -10.94 -4.77
N GLU A 166 21.08 -10.49 -3.69
CA GLU A 166 20.45 -10.45 -2.37
C GLU A 166 19.55 -9.20 -2.25
N ILE A 167 18.32 -9.44 -1.83
CA ILE A 167 17.28 -8.43 -1.66
C ILE A 167 16.96 -8.30 -0.18
N THR A 168 17.22 -7.12 0.39
CA THR A 168 16.99 -6.82 1.82
C THR A 168 15.84 -5.84 2.06
N SER A 169 15.27 -5.28 1.00
CA SER A 169 14.09 -4.41 1.07
C SER A 169 13.21 -4.52 -0.17
N PHE A 170 11.91 -4.25 0.00
CA PHE A 170 10.98 -4.27 -1.12
C PHE A 170 11.26 -3.12 -2.12
N GLU A 171 11.74 -1.98 -1.65
CA GLU A 171 12.12 -0.86 -2.52
C GLU A 171 13.27 -1.24 -3.46
N GLN A 172 14.29 -1.95 -2.95
CA GLN A 172 15.37 -2.49 -3.76
C GLN A 172 14.86 -3.46 -4.83
N LEU A 173 13.96 -4.39 -4.45
CA LEU A 173 13.35 -5.34 -5.38
C LEU A 173 12.55 -4.62 -6.47
N GLN A 174 11.70 -3.67 -6.06
CA GLN A 174 10.85 -2.93 -6.97
C GLN A 174 11.68 -2.12 -7.96
N LYS A 175 12.70 -1.41 -7.47
CA LYS A 175 13.62 -0.64 -8.32
C LYS A 175 14.32 -1.52 -9.35
N LEU A 176 14.83 -2.69 -8.95
CA LEU A 176 15.50 -3.61 -9.87
C LEU A 176 14.55 -4.10 -10.98
N VAL A 177 13.33 -4.47 -10.62
CA VAL A 177 12.30 -4.91 -11.58
C VAL A 177 11.91 -3.77 -12.52
N ASP A 178 11.71 -2.55 -12.00
CA ASP A 178 11.34 -1.38 -12.79
C ASP A 178 12.47 -0.97 -13.74
N ASP A 179 13.73 -0.94 -13.28
CA ASP A 179 14.91 -0.64 -14.10
C ASP A 179 15.09 -1.66 -15.23
N ARG A 180 14.92 -2.96 -14.94
CA ARG A 180 14.94 -4.02 -15.99
C ARG A 180 13.79 -3.85 -16.97
N GLY A 181 12.60 -3.51 -16.48
CA GLY A 181 11.41 -3.29 -17.30
C GLY A 181 11.59 -2.11 -18.26
N GLN A 182 12.20 -1.03 -17.80
CA GLN A 182 12.45 0.19 -18.57
C GLN A 182 13.67 0.10 -19.50
N LYS A 183 14.62 -0.81 -19.23
CA LYS A 183 15.86 -0.92 -20.01
C LYS A 183 15.58 -1.08 -21.51
N GLY A 184 16.03 -0.11 -22.30
CA GLY A 184 15.87 -0.08 -23.75
C GLY A 184 14.49 0.37 -24.25
N LEU A 185 13.63 0.90 -23.38
CA LEU A 185 12.40 1.56 -23.76
C LEU A 185 12.60 3.07 -23.78
N THR A 186 12.08 3.72 -24.83
CA THR A 186 11.89 5.17 -24.84
C THR A 186 10.41 5.41 -24.65
N ILE A 187 10.02 5.93 -23.49
CA ILE A 187 8.63 6.26 -23.18
C ILE A 187 8.42 7.72 -23.58
N GLN A 188 7.49 7.97 -24.51
CA GLN A 188 7.08 9.31 -24.88
C GLN A 188 5.66 9.56 -24.36
N ARG A 189 5.50 10.61 -23.56
CA ARG A 189 4.21 11.09 -23.08
C ARG A 189 3.78 12.26 -23.96
N PHE A 190 2.67 12.12 -24.67
CA PHE A 190 2.06 13.21 -25.42
C PHE A 190 1.32 14.14 -24.46
N LYS A 191 1.70 15.42 -24.38
CA LYS A 191 1.03 16.42 -23.52
C LYS A 191 -0.07 17.18 -24.25
N GLY A 192 -0.01 17.21 -25.59
CA GLY A 192 -1.07 17.74 -26.44
C GLY A 192 -1.32 16.87 -27.68
N LEU A 193 -2.51 17.01 -28.26
CA LEU A 193 -2.88 16.27 -29.49
C LEU A 193 -1.97 16.61 -30.68
N GLY A 194 -1.42 17.83 -30.72
CA GLY A 194 -0.50 18.27 -31.77
C GLY A 194 0.91 17.68 -31.71
N GLU A 195 1.25 16.96 -30.64
CA GLU A 195 2.53 16.23 -30.54
C GLU A 195 2.48 14.87 -31.25
N MET A 196 1.27 14.39 -31.60
CA MET A 196 1.05 13.13 -32.29
C MET A 196 1.10 13.32 -33.81
N MET A 197 1.64 12.33 -34.52
CA MET A 197 1.51 12.30 -35.98
C MET A 197 0.05 12.04 -36.38
N PRO A 198 -0.44 12.57 -37.52
CA PRO A 198 -1.85 12.43 -37.92
C PRO A 198 -2.37 10.98 -37.94
N GLN A 199 -1.54 10.03 -38.39
CA GLN A 199 -1.89 8.62 -38.40
C GLN A 199 -2.06 8.04 -36.99
N GLN A 200 -1.20 8.41 -36.04
CA GLN A 200 -1.32 7.99 -34.65
C GLN A 200 -2.57 8.58 -34.01
N LEU A 201 -2.88 9.85 -34.26
CA LEU A 201 -4.10 10.48 -33.75
C LEU A 201 -5.36 9.77 -34.28
N TRP A 202 -5.36 9.40 -35.56
CA TRP A 202 -6.46 8.63 -36.14
C TRP A 202 -6.63 7.27 -35.46
N GLU A 203 -5.58 6.46 -35.46
CA GLU A 203 -5.59 5.08 -34.94
C GLU A 203 -5.90 4.99 -33.45
N THR A 204 -5.48 5.99 -32.66
CA THR A 204 -5.66 5.96 -31.19
C THR A 204 -6.92 6.66 -30.72
N THR A 205 -7.33 7.75 -31.37
CA THR A 205 -8.34 8.68 -30.83
C THR A 205 -9.59 8.82 -31.71
N MET A 206 -9.47 8.67 -33.04
CA MET A 206 -10.59 8.98 -33.95
C MET A 206 -11.28 7.75 -34.54
N ASP A 207 -10.56 6.65 -34.72
CA ASP A 207 -11.07 5.42 -35.33
C ASP A 207 -12.24 4.83 -34.52
N PRO A 208 -13.44 4.67 -35.10
CA PRO A 208 -14.59 4.08 -34.41
C PRO A 208 -14.38 2.71 -33.78
N GLU A 209 -13.43 1.90 -34.29
CA GLU A 209 -13.16 0.56 -33.77
C GLU A 209 -12.30 0.56 -32.49
N THR A 210 -11.41 1.55 -32.35
CA THR A 210 -10.44 1.62 -31.24
C THR A 210 -10.67 2.78 -30.28
N ARG A 211 -11.38 3.83 -30.72
CA ARG A 211 -11.58 5.04 -29.92
C ARG A 211 -12.36 4.74 -28.65
N THR A 212 -11.99 5.44 -27.58
CA THR A 212 -12.74 5.45 -26.33
C THR A 212 -13.44 6.80 -26.20
N LEU A 213 -14.77 6.79 -26.11
CA LEU A 213 -15.58 8.00 -25.93
C LEU A 213 -16.15 8.04 -24.51
N LEU A 214 -16.11 9.22 -23.89
CA LEU A 214 -16.77 9.50 -22.62
C LEU A 214 -18.10 10.21 -22.90
N LYS A 215 -19.20 9.68 -22.37
CA LYS A 215 -20.52 10.31 -22.48
C LYS A 215 -20.72 11.28 -21.31
N VAL A 216 -20.98 12.53 -21.62
CA VAL A 216 -21.26 13.59 -20.64
C VAL A 216 -22.76 13.67 -20.36
N ASN A 217 -23.14 13.79 -19.08
CA ASN A 217 -24.52 13.96 -18.64
C ASN A 217 -24.78 15.41 -18.19
N ILE A 218 -26.05 15.72 -17.89
CA ILE A 218 -26.45 17.08 -17.47
C ILE A 218 -25.84 17.43 -16.11
N GLU A 219 -25.74 16.44 -15.22
CA GLU A 219 -25.14 16.58 -13.90
C GLU A 219 -23.65 16.98 -14.00
N ASP A 220 -22.93 16.44 -14.99
CA ASP A 220 -21.54 16.79 -15.24
C ASP A 220 -21.40 18.26 -15.68
N ALA A 221 -22.32 18.76 -16.50
CA ALA A 221 -22.34 20.16 -16.91
C ALA A 221 -22.56 21.10 -15.71
N MET A 222 -23.50 20.76 -14.81
CA MET A 222 -23.73 21.54 -13.59
C MET A 222 -22.51 21.54 -12.66
N MET A 223 -21.85 20.39 -12.50
CA MET A 223 -20.61 20.29 -11.71
C MET A 223 -19.46 21.10 -12.33
N CYS A 224 -19.34 21.09 -13.67
CA CYS A 224 -18.36 21.89 -14.38
C CYS A 224 -18.56 23.40 -14.18
N ASP A 225 -19.80 23.90 -14.25
CA ASP A 225 -20.10 25.32 -14.03
C ASP A 225 -19.73 25.75 -12.60
N GLN A 226 -20.10 24.95 -11.60
CA GLN A 226 -19.72 25.21 -10.21
C GLN A 226 -18.20 25.22 -10.02
N LEU A 227 -17.50 24.25 -10.62
CA LEU A 227 -16.05 24.18 -10.56
C LEU A 227 -15.40 25.39 -11.26
N PHE A 228 -15.96 25.83 -12.39
CA PHE A 228 -15.52 27.02 -13.10
C PHE A 228 -15.68 28.26 -12.24
N ASP A 229 -16.83 28.47 -11.60
CA ASP A 229 -17.06 29.60 -10.70
C ASP A 229 -16.09 29.61 -9.50
N ILE A 230 -15.77 28.44 -8.94
CA ILE A 230 -14.80 28.32 -7.84
C ILE A 230 -13.38 28.68 -8.32
N LEU A 231 -12.95 28.13 -9.46
CA LEU A 231 -11.57 28.26 -9.94
C LEU A 231 -11.30 29.58 -10.67
N MET A 232 -12.29 30.11 -11.38
CA MET A 232 -12.16 31.29 -12.25
C MET A 232 -12.96 32.50 -11.76
N GLY A 233 -13.80 32.35 -10.74
CA GLY A 233 -14.54 33.47 -10.14
C GLY A 233 -13.66 34.41 -9.33
N ASP A 234 -14.22 35.56 -8.94
CA ASP A 234 -13.45 36.67 -8.34
C ASP A 234 -12.97 36.40 -6.90
N LYS A 235 -13.57 35.41 -6.21
CA LYS A 235 -13.29 35.14 -4.79
C LYS A 235 -12.06 34.25 -4.64
N VAL A 236 -11.07 34.73 -3.89
CA VAL A 236 -9.79 34.03 -3.69
C VAL A 236 -9.90 32.88 -2.68
N GLU A 237 -10.59 33.06 -1.55
CA GLU A 237 -10.72 32.04 -0.51
C GLU A 237 -11.29 30.70 -1.01
N PRO A 238 -12.44 30.64 -1.73
CA PRO A 238 -12.99 29.37 -2.20
C PRO A 238 -12.04 28.61 -3.15
N ARG A 239 -11.31 29.36 -3.99
CA ARG A 239 -10.30 28.81 -4.88
C ARG A 239 -9.15 28.18 -4.10
N ARG A 240 -8.64 28.89 -3.09
CA ARG A 240 -7.53 28.40 -2.26
C ARG A 240 -7.92 27.12 -1.51
N ASP A 241 -9.08 27.12 -0.86
CA ASP A 241 -9.55 25.97 -0.09
C ASP A 241 -9.78 24.74 -1.01
N PHE A 242 -10.28 24.96 -2.22
CA PHE A 242 -10.41 23.90 -3.22
C PHE A 242 -9.05 23.30 -3.63
N ILE A 243 -8.05 24.14 -3.91
CA ILE A 243 -6.71 23.68 -4.27
C ILE A 243 -6.06 22.90 -3.12
N GLU A 244 -6.09 23.44 -1.89
CA GLU A 244 -5.47 22.79 -0.72
C GLU A 244 -6.10 21.43 -0.41
N SER A 245 -7.42 21.35 -0.42
CA SER A 245 -8.15 20.10 -0.15
C SER A 245 -7.93 19.02 -1.22
N ASN A 246 -7.66 19.41 -2.47
CA ASN A 246 -7.50 18.49 -3.58
C ASN A 246 -6.06 18.29 -4.04
N ALA A 247 -5.09 19.02 -3.48
CA ALA A 247 -3.68 18.96 -3.86
C ALA A 247 -3.10 17.54 -3.78
N VAL A 248 -3.55 16.75 -2.80
CA VAL A 248 -3.10 15.36 -2.58
C VAL A 248 -3.48 14.43 -3.74
N TYR A 249 -4.54 14.75 -4.50
CA TYR A 249 -4.97 13.98 -5.65
C TYR A 249 -4.22 14.35 -6.94
N ALA A 250 -3.53 15.49 -6.95
CA ALA A 250 -2.82 15.94 -8.11
C ALA A 250 -1.54 15.11 -8.31
N THR A 251 -1.49 14.37 -9.42
CA THR A 251 -0.33 13.55 -9.80
C THR A 251 0.23 14.05 -11.13
N ASN A 252 1.56 13.99 -11.28
CA ASN A 252 2.27 14.32 -12.53
C ASN A 252 2.11 15.77 -13.02
N ILE A 253 2.18 16.76 -12.12
CA ILE A 253 2.06 18.19 -12.47
C ILE A 253 3.23 18.69 -13.36
N ASP A 254 4.45 18.18 -13.17
CA ASP A 254 5.64 18.67 -13.90
C ASP A 254 6.59 17.58 -14.44
N THR A 255 6.16 16.31 -14.45
CA THR A 255 6.92 15.16 -14.97
C THR A 255 6.19 14.55 -16.16
#